data_AF-N2A0F2-F1
#
_entry.id   AF-N2A0F2-F1
#
_cell.length_a   1.000
_cell.length_b   1.000
_cell.length_c   1.000
_cell.angle_alpha   90.00
_cell.angle_beta   90.00
_cell.angle_gamma   90.00
#
_symmetry.space_group_name_H-M   'P 1'
#
loop_
_entity.id
_entity.type
_entity.pdbx_description
1 polymer ?
#
loop_
_entity_poly.entity_id
_entity_poly.type
_entity_poly.pdbx_seq_one_letter_code
_entity_poly.pdbx_strand_id
1 'polypeptide(L)' 'MTNYENEYFEGERILYGAENINLNEVTFGHGESPLKEAKNITLTKSIFK' A
#
# COMPACT_ATOMS: atom_id res chain seq x y z
N MET A 1 -10.48 9.05 -4.84
CA MET A 1 -9.27 8.88 -4.02
C MET A 1 -9.62 7.94 -2.88
N THR A 2 -8.97 6.78 -2.79
CA THR A 2 -9.21 5.77 -1.72
C THR A 2 -8.21 5.99 -0.59
N ASN A 3 -8.65 5.94 0.67
CA ASN A 3 -7.78 6.19 1.82
C ASN A 3 -7.67 4.95 2.69
N TYR A 4 -6.44 4.61 3.11
CA TYR A 4 -6.16 3.60 4.12
C TYR A 4 -5.36 4.23 5.24
N GLU A 5 -5.73 3.91 6.47
CA GLU A 5 -5.22 4.54 7.70
C GLU A 5 -4.92 3.45 8.72
N ASN A 6 -3.69 3.37 9.22
CA ASN A 6 -3.29 2.39 10.25
C ASN A 6 -3.54 0.91 9.87
N GLU A 7 -3.41 0.58 8.59
CA GLU A 7 -3.63 -0.78 8.07
C GLU A 7 -2.35 -1.63 8.03
N TYR A 8 -2.52 -2.95 8.06
CA TYR A 8 -1.45 -3.92 7.84
C TYR A 8 -1.76 -4.79 6.61
N PHE A 9 -0.90 -4.76 5.61
CA PHE A 9 -1.01 -5.57 4.39
C PHE A 9 0.07 -6.63 4.36
N GLU A 10 -0.29 -7.89 4.11
CA GLU A 10 0.64 -9.00 3.98
C GLU A 10 0.22 -9.90 2.81
N GLY A 11 1.20 -10.48 2.11
CA GLY A 11 0.99 -11.33 0.94
C GLY A 11 1.44 -10.69 -0.38
N GLU A 12 1.17 -11.40 -1.47
CA GLU A 12 1.66 -11.00 -2.80
C GLU A 12 0.73 -9.99 -3.48
N ARG A 13 1.31 -8.86 -3.90
CA ARG A 13 0.71 -7.85 -4.79
C ARG A 13 -0.65 -7.33 -4.31
N ILE A 14 -0.78 -7.10 -3.00
CA ILE A 14 -2.05 -6.77 -2.33
C ILE A 14 -2.76 -5.53 -2.89
N LEU A 15 -2.02 -4.53 -3.40
CA LEU A 15 -2.57 -3.34 -4.05
C LEU A 15 -2.19 -3.28 -5.54
N TYR A 16 -2.13 -4.43 -6.20
CA TYR A 16 -1.82 -4.51 -7.63
C TYR A 16 -2.76 -3.63 -8.46
N GLY A 17 -2.17 -2.77 -9.29
CA GLY A 17 -2.93 -1.91 -10.19
C GLY A 17 -3.81 -0.87 -9.50
N ALA A 18 -3.64 -0.63 -8.21
CA ALA A 18 -4.43 0.36 -7.48
C ALA A 18 -4.16 1.78 -8.02
N GLU A 19 -5.21 2.57 -8.23
CA GLU A 19 -5.09 3.93 -8.75
C GLU A 19 -5.72 4.95 -7.79
N ASN A 20 -5.06 6.10 -7.63
CA ASN A 20 -5.54 7.25 -6.83
C ASN A 20 -5.81 6.89 -5.35
N ILE A 21 -4.78 6.42 -4.64
CA ILE A 21 -4.87 6.01 -3.24
C ILE A 21 -3.97 6.84 -2.33
N ASN A 22 -4.41 7.03 -1.08
CA ASN A 22 -3.61 7.60 0.01
C ASN A 22 -3.47 6.54 1.11
N LEU A 23 -2.23 6.29 1.51
CA LEU A 23 -1.84 5.30 2.50
C LEU A 23 -1.15 6.05 3.65
N ASN A 24 -1.77 6.10 4.82
CA ASN A 24 -1.19 6.74 5.99
C ASN A 24 -1.03 5.75 7.14
N GLU A 25 0.16 5.74 7.74
CA GLU A 25 0.51 4.84 8.85
C GLU A 25 0.28 3.35 8.52
N VAL A 26 0.41 2.99 7.25
CA VAL A 26 0.23 1.61 6.76
C VAL A 26 1.53 0.82 6.89
N THR A 27 1.44 -0.46 7.24
CA THR A 27 2.58 -1.38 7.23
C THR A 27 2.38 -2.49 6.20
N PHE A 28 3.33 -2.60 5.27
CA PHE A 28 3.46 -3.76 4.39
C PHE A 28 4.38 -4.79 5.04
N GLY A 29 3.80 -5.94 5.39
CA GLY A 29 4.44 -7.13 5.92
C GLY A 29 5.08 -8.02 4.86
N HIS A 30 5.29 -9.30 5.18
CA HIS A 30 5.94 -10.25 4.28
C HIS A 30 5.12 -10.48 2.99
N GLY A 31 5.80 -10.56 1.86
CA GLY A 31 5.15 -10.78 0.57
C GLY A 31 5.91 -10.16 -0.58
N GLU A 32 5.27 -10.08 -1.74
CA GLU A 32 5.91 -9.59 -2.96
C GLU A 32 5.22 -8.36 -3.52
N SER A 33 6.00 -7.31 -3.80
CA SER A 33 5.61 -6.15 -4.62
C SER A 33 4.19 -5.62 -4.34
N PRO A 34 3.89 -5.16 -3.10
CA PRO A 34 2.53 -4.81 -2.70
C PRO A 34 1.89 -3.70 -3.54
N LEU A 35 2.70 -2.82 -4.16
CA LEU A 35 2.25 -1.68 -4.97
C LEU A 35 2.54 -1.85 -6.47
N LYS A 36 2.62 -3.09 -6.96
CA LYS A 36 2.97 -3.37 -8.36
C LYS A 36 1.92 -2.79 -9.32
N GLU A 37 2.36 -2.06 -10.34
CA GLU A 37 1.52 -1.35 -11.34
C GLU A 37 0.55 -0.31 -10.76
N ALA A 38 0.71 0.09 -9.49
CA ALA A 38 -0.16 1.06 -8.88
C ALA A 38 0.24 2.51 -9.27
N LYS A 39 -0.74 3.42 -9.36
CA LYS A 39 -0.57 4.78 -9.89
C LYS A 39 -1.21 5.83 -8.98
N ASN A 40 -0.65 7.03 -8.98
CA ASN A 40 -1.14 8.16 -8.17
C ASN A 40 -1.34 7.79 -6.70
N ILE A 41 -0.27 7.27 -6.09
CA ILE A 41 -0.24 6.81 -4.70
C ILE A 41 0.45 7.87 -3.84
N THR A 42 -0.15 8.19 -2.70
CA THR A 42 0.52 8.93 -1.63
C THR A 42 0.79 7.99 -0.47
N LEU A 43 2.03 7.95 0.01
CA LEU A 43 2.44 7.18 1.19
C LEU A 43 2.93 8.14 2.27
N THR A 44 2.31 8.09 3.43
CA THR A 44 2.68 8.90 4.59
C THR A 44 2.94 7.97 5.78
N LYS A 45 4.10 8.14 6.44
CA LYS A 45 4.51 7.35 7.63
C LYS A 45 4.33 5.83 7.49
N SER A 46 4.45 5.30 6.28
CA SER A 46 4.21 3.89 6.00
C SER A 46 5.50 3.08 6.04
N ILE A 47 5.41 1.81 6.41
CA ILE A 47 6.55 0.91 6.63
C ILE A 47 6.50 -0.23 5.61
N PHE A 48 7.64 -0.61 5.06
CA PHE A 48 7.82 -1.85 4.29
C PHE A 48 8.82 -2.73 5.05
N LYS A 49 8.42 -3.97 5.38
CA LYS A 49 9.25 -4.94 6.12
C LYS A 49 9.89 -5.98 5.21
#